data_AF-A0A0D2YA82-F1
#
_entry.id   AF-A0A0D2YA82-F1
#
_cell.length_a   1.000
_cell.length_b   1.000
_cell.length_c   1.000
_cell.angle_alpha   90.00
_cell.angle_beta   90.00
_cell.angle_gamma   90.00
#
_symmetry.space_group_name_H-M   'P 1'
#
loop_
_entity.id
_entity.type
_entity.pdbx_description
1 polymer ?
#
loop_
_entity_poly.entity_id
_entity_poly.type
_entity_poly.pdbx_seq_one_letter_code
_entity_poly.pdbx_strand_id
1 'polypeptide(L)'
;MKFSTITTLLSTSAGVLAAGPSATAKKATAIESIKGDNGITTPLPIQPGMVDDCDAFYYVKPGDNCLIISAQFGISFDQFKEWNPTVGKDCLSLWADANVCVRTIGFEYPETAACYVNEDILPWGSNKVAAAKAATEWCSNGAQGVYNIGEKRTKCVDAPSGDGKFIFEIYNEWGVRQGLPSKECQRNLLLPISKCTDGGQGRVKSWHTETYLEKGKC
;
A
#
# COMPACT_ATOMS: atom_id res chain seq x y z
N MET A 1 -59.36 40.04 7.38
CA MET A 1 -60.19 40.95 6.56
C MET A 1 -59.57 41.07 5.18
N LYS A 2 -60.40 40.94 4.14
CA LYS A 2 -60.25 41.37 2.74
C LYS A 2 -59.20 40.69 1.85
N PHE A 3 -59.78 39.97 0.88
CA PHE A 3 -59.26 39.57 -0.42
C PHE A 3 -58.65 40.73 -1.22
N SER A 4 -57.65 40.42 -2.07
CA SER A 4 -57.54 41.08 -3.37
C SER A 4 -56.78 40.19 -4.37
N THR A 5 -57.54 39.62 -5.29
CA THR A 5 -57.11 39.07 -6.58
C THR A 5 -56.99 40.22 -7.57
N ILE A 6 -56.04 40.18 -8.53
CA ILE A 6 -55.92 40.90 -9.83
C ILE A 6 -54.42 40.94 -10.16
N THR A 7 -53.88 40.73 -11.36
CA THR A 7 -54.39 40.39 -12.69
C THR A 7 -53.15 40.02 -13.51
N THR A 8 -53.30 39.02 -14.38
CA THR A 8 -52.32 38.63 -15.39
C THR A 8 -52.09 39.76 -16.39
N LEU A 9 -50.83 40.13 -16.62
CA LEU A 9 -50.39 40.91 -17.79
C LEU A 9 -49.28 40.13 -18.49
N LEU A 10 -49.63 39.55 -19.64
CA LEU A 10 -48.69 39.06 -20.63
C LEU A 10 -48.06 40.27 -21.32
N SER A 11 -46.78 40.51 -21.07
CA SER A 11 -45.96 41.43 -21.85
C SER A 11 -44.87 40.64 -22.57
N THR A 12 -45.16 40.30 -23.83
CA THR A 12 -44.16 39.87 -24.80
C THR A 12 -43.18 41.02 -25.04
N SER A 13 -41.94 40.86 -24.60
CA SER A 13 -40.83 41.70 -25.00
C SER A 13 -39.74 40.80 -25.57
N ALA A 14 -39.61 40.84 -26.90
CA ALA A 14 -38.44 40.38 -27.61
C ALA A 14 -37.23 41.22 -27.16
N GLY A 15 -36.13 40.56 -26.79
CA GLY A 15 -34.96 41.24 -26.25
C GLY A 15 -33.72 40.37 -26.27
N VAL A 16 -33.03 40.38 -27.41
CA VAL A 16 -31.58 40.31 -27.60
C VAL A 16 -30.84 39.07 -27.04
N LEU A 17 -30.52 38.15 -27.95
CA LEU A 17 -29.48 37.13 -27.79
C LEU A 17 -28.13 37.81 -27.55
N ALA A 18 -27.62 37.76 -26.32
CA ALA A 18 -26.22 38.06 -26.04
C ALA A 18 -25.36 36.89 -26.56
N ALA A 19 -24.60 37.13 -27.63
CA ALA A 19 -23.57 36.20 -28.09
C ALA A 19 -22.47 36.12 -27.02
N GLY A 20 -22.39 34.99 -26.31
CA GLY A 20 -21.26 34.70 -25.44
C GLY A 20 -19.97 34.52 -26.26
N PRO A 21 -18.79 34.86 -25.70
CA PRO A 21 -17.52 34.65 -26.40
C PRO A 21 -17.30 33.16 -26.62
N SER A 22 -17.27 32.74 -27.88
CA SER A 22 -16.91 31.39 -28.29
C SER A 22 -15.40 31.22 -28.13
N ALA A 23 -14.97 30.73 -26.97
CA ALA A 23 -13.60 30.25 -26.79
C ALA A 23 -13.43 28.99 -27.66
N THR A 24 -12.57 29.07 -28.67
CA THR A 24 -12.22 27.95 -29.54
C THR A 24 -11.45 26.93 -28.71
N ALA A 25 -12.06 25.78 -28.43
CA ALA A 25 -11.39 24.67 -27.77
C ALA A 25 -10.26 24.16 -28.67
N LYS A 26 -9.00 24.35 -28.24
CA LYS A 26 -7.86 23.69 -28.89
C LYS A 26 -8.00 22.18 -28.68
N LYS A 27 -7.88 21.41 -29.77
CA LYS A 27 -7.79 19.95 -29.72
C LYS A 27 -6.60 19.58 -28.84
N ALA A 28 -6.86 18.94 -27.70
CA ALA A 28 -5.81 18.44 -26.82
C ALA A 28 -4.97 17.43 -27.59
N THR A 29 -3.67 17.69 -27.70
CA THR A 29 -2.71 16.72 -28.22
C THR A 29 -2.61 15.60 -27.20
N ALA A 30 -2.79 14.34 -27.62
CA ALA A 30 -2.57 13.21 -26.74
C ALA A 30 -1.11 13.27 -26.25
N ILE A 31 -0.92 13.36 -24.93
CA ILE A 31 0.40 13.24 -24.34
C ILE A 31 0.78 11.77 -24.56
N GLU A 32 1.94 11.52 -25.17
CA GLU A 32 2.45 10.17 -25.35
C GLU A 32 3.28 9.78 -24.13
N SER A 33 3.19 8.50 -23.75
CA SER A 33 3.95 7.98 -22.63
C SER A 33 5.45 8.10 -22.94
N ILE A 34 6.16 8.85 -22.10
CA ILE A 34 7.61 9.02 -22.24
C ILE A 34 8.33 7.95 -21.42
N LYS A 35 9.34 7.35 -22.03
CA LYS A 35 10.33 6.56 -21.30
C LYS A 35 11.32 7.54 -20.68
N GLY A 36 11.37 7.62 -19.36
CA GLY A 36 12.32 8.48 -18.66
C GLY A 36 13.76 7.98 -18.83
N ASP A 37 14.72 8.83 -18.47
CA ASP A 37 16.15 8.50 -18.47
C ASP A 37 16.48 7.30 -17.54
N ASN A 38 15.59 7.03 -16.60
CA ASN A 38 15.59 5.87 -15.71
C ASN A 38 15.13 4.56 -16.36
N GLY A 39 14.72 4.59 -17.64
CA GLY A 39 14.23 3.43 -18.37
C GLY A 39 12.80 2.99 -18.01
N ILE A 40 12.10 3.72 -17.15
CA ILE A 40 10.70 3.48 -16.78
C ILE A 40 9.79 4.25 -17.73
N THR A 41 8.75 3.58 -18.21
CA THR A 41 7.70 4.19 -19.02
C THR A 41 6.62 4.76 -18.10
N THR A 42 6.50 6.08 -18.05
CA THR A 42 5.52 6.75 -17.19
C THR A 42 4.11 6.61 -17.79
N PRO A 43 3.16 5.95 -17.10
CA PRO A 43 1.81 5.77 -17.61
C PRO A 43 1.06 7.09 -17.64
N LEU A 44 0.16 7.26 -18.61
CA LEU A 44 -0.66 8.46 -18.75
C LEU A 44 -2.14 8.15 -18.55
N PRO A 45 -2.94 9.14 -18.12
CA PRO A 45 -2.51 10.47 -17.68
C PRO A 45 -1.87 10.43 -16.28
N ILE A 46 -1.05 11.44 -15.94
CA ILE A 46 -0.50 11.63 -14.59
C ILE A 46 -1.13 12.86 -13.94
N GLN A 47 -1.12 12.92 -12.61
CA GLN A 47 -1.36 14.19 -11.94
C GLN A 47 -0.20 15.17 -12.18
N PRO A 48 -0.46 16.47 -12.40
CA PRO A 48 0.58 17.47 -12.51
C PRO A 48 1.50 17.46 -11.29
N GLY A 49 2.78 17.75 -11.48
CA GLY A 49 3.75 17.87 -10.39
C GLY A 49 4.14 16.57 -9.69
N MET A 50 3.65 15.41 -10.14
CA MET A 50 4.21 14.11 -9.75
C MET A 50 5.72 14.07 -10.05
N VAL A 51 6.51 13.49 -9.15
CA VAL A 51 7.97 13.42 -9.28
C VAL A 51 8.43 12.61 -10.50
N ASP A 52 9.58 12.98 -11.07
CA ASP A 52 10.13 12.38 -12.28
C ASP A 52 10.86 11.05 -12.03
N ASP A 53 11.31 10.80 -10.79
CA ASP A 53 12.02 9.59 -10.37
C ASP A 53 11.07 8.47 -9.88
N CYS A 54 9.79 8.58 -10.22
CA CYS A 54 8.81 7.56 -9.90
C CYS A 54 9.07 6.25 -10.66
N ASP A 55 9.05 5.11 -9.96
CA ASP A 55 9.24 3.78 -10.54
C ASP A 55 8.04 2.83 -10.31
N ALA A 56 7.06 3.25 -9.51
CA ALA A 56 5.78 2.57 -9.37
C ALA A 56 4.62 3.57 -9.28
N PHE A 57 3.56 3.29 -10.04
CA PHE A 57 2.42 4.18 -10.20
C PHE A 57 1.13 3.53 -9.72
N TYR A 58 0.20 4.34 -9.24
CA TYR A 58 -1.17 3.94 -8.95
C TYR A 58 -2.14 4.78 -9.76
N TYR A 59 -3.04 4.12 -10.50
CA TYR A 59 -4.12 4.79 -11.20
C TYR A 59 -5.28 5.03 -10.23
N VAL A 60 -5.52 6.30 -9.89
CA VAL A 60 -6.51 6.71 -8.89
C VAL A 60 -7.92 6.42 -9.38
N LYS A 61 -8.71 5.70 -8.59
CA LYS A 61 -10.10 5.41 -8.88
C LYS A 61 -11.03 6.43 -8.22
N PRO A 62 -12.24 6.63 -8.78
CA PRO A 62 -13.27 7.42 -8.10
C PRO A 62 -13.54 6.91 -6.68
N GLY A 63 -13.43 7.80 -5.70
CA GLY A 63 -13.64 7.51 -4.28
C GLY A 63 -12.37 7.16 -3.49
N ASP A 64 -11.22 7.01 -4.14
CA ASP A 64 -9.95 6.87 -3.44
C ASP A 64 -9.55 8.15 -2.71
N ASN A 65 -8.71 8.00 -1.69
CA ASN A 65 -8.03 9.11 -1.05
C ASN A 65 -6.58 8.73 -0.73
N CYS A 66 -5.74 9.73 -0.48
CA CYS A 66 -4.31 9.56 -0.27
C CYS A 66 -4.00 8.66 0.92
N LEU A 67 -4.81 8.68 1.99
CA LEU A 67 -4.55 7.82 3.15
C LEU A 67 -4.75 6.35 2.79
N ILE A 68 -5.81 6.02 2.04
CA ILE A 68 -6.06 4.66 1.57
C ILE A 68 -4.94 4.22 0.61
N ILE A 69 -4.57 5.07 -0.35
CA ILE A 69 -3.51 4.76 -1.32
C ILE A 69 -2.17 4.58 -0.61
N SER A 70 -1.76 5.54 0.22
CA SER A 70 -0.51 5.46 0.98
C SER A 70 -0.45 4.19 1.81
N ALA A 71 -1.56 3.86 2.48
CA ALA A 71 -1.62 2.68 3.31
C ALA A 71 -1.61 1.37 2.49
N GLN A 72 -2.22 1.35 1.30
CA GLN A 72 -2.14 0.24 0.36
C GLN A 72 -0.71 -0.04 -0.09
N PHE A 73 0.12 1.00 -0.25
CA PHE A 73 1.50 0.86 -0.68
C PHE A 73 2.50 0.80 0.48
N GLY A 74 2.03 0.84 1.73
CA GLY A 74 2.87 0.75 2.91
C GLY A 74 3.80 1.94 3.09
N ILE A 75 3.39 3.12 2.62
CA ILE A 75 4.12 4.39 2.72
C ILE A 75 3.35 5.36 3.63
N SER A 76 4.07 6.30 4.22
CA SER A 76 3.44 7.38 4.99
C SER A 76 2.72 8.36 4.06
N PHE A 77 1.73 9.07 4.59
CA PHE A 77 1.07 10.15 3.85
C PHE A 77 2.07 11.28 3.50
N ASP A 78 3.08 11.53 4.32
CA ASP A 78 4.09 12.53 4.04
C ASP A 78 4.96 12.14 2.83
N GLN A 79 5.39 10.88 2.74
CA GLN A 79 6.08 10.37 1.54
C GLN A 79 5.20 10.46 0.30
N PHE A 80 3.93 10.08 0.41
CA PHE A 80 3.01 10.17 -0.73
C PHE A 80 2.83 11.62 -1.22
N LYS A 81 2.75 12.59 -0.31
CA LYS A 81 2.71 14.03 -0.67
C LYS A 81 4.02 14.51 -1.27
N GLU A 82 5.15 14.04 -0.75
CA GLU A 82 6.46 14.39 -1.31
C GLU A 82 6.58 13.97 -2.77
N TRP A 83 6.06 12.79 -3.12
CA TRP A 83 6.06 12.28 -4.49
C TRP A 83 4.92 12.81 -5.36
N ASN A 84 3.86 13.34 -4.74
CA ASN A 84 2.70 13.91 -5.43
C ASN A 84 2.27 15.26 -4.80
N PRO A 85 3.09 16.32 -4.88
CA PRO A 85 2.82 17.58 -4.17
C PRO A 85 1.46 18.22 -4.46
N THR A 86 0.92 18.00 -5.66
CA THR A 86 -0.35 18.59 -6.11
C THR A 86 -1.59 18.00 -5.47
N VAL A 87 -1.49 16.87 -4.75
CA VAL A 87 -2.62 16.35 -3.96
C VAL A 87 -2.97 17.28 -2.78
N GLY A 88 -2.03 18.17 -2.43
CA GLY A 88 -2.18 19.15 -1.35
C GLY A 88 -1.95 18.56 0.03
N LYS A 89 -1.82 19.46 1.03
CA LYS A 89 -1.53 19.07 2.43
C LYS A 89 -2.58 18.15 3.04
N ASP A 90 -3.84 18.37 2.65
CA ASP A 90 -5.02 17.67 3.17
C ASP A 90 -5.59 16.66 2.18
N CYS A 91 -4.86 16.31 1.10
CA CYS A 91 -5.31 15.40 0.05
C CYS A 91 -6.58 15.85 -0.73
N LEU A 92 -6.99 17.11 -0.63
CA LEU A 92 -8.23 17.60 -1.27
C LEU A 92 -8.11 17.79 -2.79
N SER A 93 -6.92 17.62 -3.36
CA SER A 93 -6.64 17.79 -4.79
C SER A 93 -6.16 16.50 -5.46
N LEU A 94 -6.45 15.35 -4.86
CA LEU A 94 -6.31 14.06 -5.55
C LEU A 94 -7.40 13.93 -6.62
N TRP A 95 -7.00 13.65 -7.86
CA TRP A 95 -7.90 13.50 -9.00
C TRP A 95 -8.03 12.02 -9.34
N ALA A 96 -9.27 11.57 -9.52
CA ALA A 96 -9.51 10.27 -10.13
C ALA A 96 -9.06 10.27 -11.60
N ASP A 97 -8.90 9.06 -12.15
CA ASP A 97 -8.54 8.83 -13.54
C ASP A 97 -7.17 9.38 -13.95
N ALA A 98 -6.25 9.49 -12.99
CA ALA A 98 -4.87 9.89 -13.20
C ALA A 98 -3.91 9.02 -12.38
N ASN A 99 -2.68 8.90 -12.85
CA ASN A 99 -1.62 8.18 -12.14
C ASN A 99 -0.95 9.11 -11.11
N VAL A 100 -0.67 8.52 -9.95
CA VAL A 100 0.14 9.09 -8.87
C VAL A 100 1.32 8.18 -8.58
N CYS A 101 2.39 8.74 -8.04
CA CYS A 101 3.56 8.01 -7.66
C CYS A 101 3.38 7.33 -6.30
N VAL A 102 3.75 6.06 -6.20
CA VAL A 102 3.67 5.26 -4.96
C VAL A 102 4.99 4.60 -4.60
N ARG A 103 6.04 4.84 -5.39
CA ARG A 103 7.43 4.50 -5.07
C ARG A 103 8.39 5.25 -6.01
N THR A 104 9.50 5.73 -5.47
CA THR A 104 10.60 6.32 -6.24
C THR A 104 11.79 5.37 -6.34
N ILE A 105 12.68 5.63 -7.29
CA ILE A 105 13.90 4.84 -7.50
C ILE A 105 14.75 4.84 -6.24
N GLY A 106 15.19 3.64 -5.84
CA GLY A 106 16.04 3.46 -4.67
C GLY A 106 15.30 3.57 -3.33
N PHE A 107 13.98 3.78 -3.34
CA PHE A 107 13.20 3.73 -2.11
C PHE A 107 13.18 2.31 -1.54
N GLU A 108 13.73 2.17 -0.34
CA GLU A 108 13.62 0.96 0.46
C GLU A 108 12.60 1.18 1.57
N TYR A 109 11.69 0.21 1.73
CA TYR A 109 10.75 0.23 2.83
C TYR A 109 11.51 0.07 4.15
N PRO A 110 11.14 0.81 5.21
CA PRO A 110 11.72 0.59 6.52
C PRO A 110 11.41 -0.83 6.99
N GLU A 111 12.45 -1.56 7.40
CA GLU A 111 12.34 -2.91 7.94
C GLU A 111 12.81 -2.91 9.39
N THR A 112 11.93 -3.27 10.32
CA THR A 112 12.28 -3.37 11.74
C THR A 112 12.17 -4.80 12.25
N ALA A 113 13.12 -5.19 13.09
CA ALA A 113 13.09 -6.46 13.81
C ALA A 113 13.19 -6.15 15.31
N ALA A 114 12.23 -6.64 16.09
CA ALA A 114 12.25 -6.56 17.55
C ALA A 114 12.52 -7.97 18.09
N CYS A 115 13.73 -8.18 18.58
CA CYS A 115 14.16 -9.50 19.05
C CYS A 115 13.55 -9.81 20.41
N TYR A 116 13.11 -11.06 20.57
CA TYR A 116 12.65 -11.55 21.85
C TYR A 116 13.81 -11.83 22.80
N VAL A 117 13.52 -11.68 24.10
CA VAL A 117 14.39 -12.02 25.23
C VAL A 117 13.52 -12.65 26.31
N ASN A 118 13.11 -13.90 26.10
CA ASN A 118 12.26 -14.64 27.05
C ASN A 118 12.86 -16.04 27.29
N GLU A 119 12.77 -16.55 28.52
CA GLU A 119 13.18 -17.90 28.90
C GLU A 119 12.36 -19.03 28.23
N ASP A 120 11.12 -18.75 27.84
CA ASP A 120 10.28 -19.72 27.11
C ASP A 120 10.65 -19.85 25.63
N ILE A 121 11.40 -18.87 25.11
CA ILE A 121 11.82 -18.79 23.72
C ILE A 121 13.27 -19.26 23.63
N LEU A 122 13.49 -20.32 22.86
CA LEU A 122 14.81 -20.92 22.71
C LEU A 122 15.61 -20.16 21.64
N PRO A 123 16.93 -20.01 21.84
CA PRO A 123 17.85 -19.58 20.79
C PRO A 123 17.73 -20.47 19.56
N TRP A 124 17.79 -19.88 18.37
CA TRP A 124 17.76 -20.64 17.13
C TRP A 124 18.89 -21.67 17.05
N GLY A 125 20.11 -21.32 17.49
CA GLY A 125 21.26 -22.23 17.48
C GLY A 125 21.42 -22.98 16.14
N SER A 126 21.57 -24.30 16.21
CA SER A 126 21.62 -25.20 15.05
C SER A 126 20.33 -25.25 14.23
N ASN A 127 19.19 -24.86 14.82
CA ASN A 127 17.90 -24.85 14.17
C ASN A 127 17.67 -23.63 13.25
N LYS A 128 18.53 -22.60 13.25
CA LYS A 128 18.33 -21.37 12.46
C LYS A 128 18.10 -21.64 10.97
N VAL A 129 18.90 -22.53 10.37
CA VAL A 129 18.78 -22.89 8.95
C VAL A 129 17.50 -23.68 8.69
N ALA A 130 17.14 -24.60 9.59
CA ALA A 130 15.91 -25.37 9.48
C ALA A 130 14.66 -24.49 9.61
N ALA A 131 14.68 -23.51 10.53
CA ALA A 131 13.61 -22.54 10.71
C ALA A 131 13.43 -21.68 9.45
N ALA A 132 14.51 -21.14 8.88
CA ALA A 132 14.47 -20.38 7.63
C ALA A 132 13.89 -21.19 6.46
N LYS A 133 14.29 -22.47 6.34
CA LYS A 133 13.75 -23.38 5.32
C LYS A 133 12.26 -23.64 5.53
N ALA A 134 11.84 -23.96 6.75
CA ALA A 134 10.45 -24.21 7.09
C ALA A 134 9.54 -22.98 6.85
N ALA A 135 10.03 -21.78 7.20
CA ALA A 135 9.34 -20.52 6.91
C ALA A 135 9.16 -20.31 5.39
N THR A 136 10.22 -20.58 4.61
CA THR A 136 10.20 -20.45 3.13
C THR A 136 9.24 -21.45 2.48
N GLU A 137 9.18 -22.68 2.99
CA GLU A 137 8.24 -23.71 2.54
C GLU A 137 6.79 -23.30 2.86
N TRP A 138 6.53 -22.78 4.06
CA TRP A 138 5.19 -22.28 4.42
C TRP A 138 4.78 -21.07 3.57
N CYS A 139 5.72 -20.17 3.26
CA CYS A 139 5.52 -19.09 2.30
C CYS A 139 5.22 -19.56 0.89
N SER A 140 5.48 -20.82 0.54
CA SER A 140 5.12 -21.38 -0.77
C SER A 140 3.77 -22.10 -0.74
N ASN A 141 3.40 -22.70 0.41
CA ASN A 141 2.30 -23.66 0.50
C ASN A 141 1.35 -23.41 1.70
N GLY A 142 1.11 -22.16 2.08
CA GLY A 142 0.10 -21.88 3.11
C GLY A 142 -0.04 -20.43 3.55
N ALA A 143 1.07 -19.68 3.64
CA ALA A 143 1.01 -18.27 4.03
C ALA A 143 0.64 -17.32 2.88
N GLN A 144 0.66 -17.76 1.62
CA GLN A 144 0.31 -16.88 0.49
C GLN A 144 -1.18 -16.58 0.42
N GLY A 145 -1.51 -15.55 -0.35
CA GLY A 145 -2.88 -15.24 -0.74
C GLY A 145 -3.30 -13.88 -0.23
N VAL A 146 -4.60 -13.62 -0.25
CA VAL A 146 -5.16 -12.33 0.14
C VAL A 146 -5.50 -12.36 1.62
N TYR A 147 -5.08 -11.32 2.33
CA TYR A 147 -5.36 -11.11 3.75
C TYR A 147 -6.29 -9.92 3.91
N ASN A 148 -7.34 -10.07 4.71
CA ASN A 148 -8.06 -8.91 5.22
C ASN A 148 -7.18 -8.13 6.19
N ILE A 149 -7.51 -6.86 6.43
CA ILE A 149 -6.91 -6.10 7.53
C ILE A 149 -7.32 -6.83 8.81
N GLY A 150 -6.37 -7.12 9.70
CA GLY A 150 -6.70 -7.90 10.89
C GLY A 150 -6.64 -9.41 10.68
N GLU A 151 -6.33 -9.91 9.49
CA GLU A 151 -6.20 -11.35 9.27
C GLU A 151 -4.81 -11.83 9.67
N LYS A 152 -4.77 -12.82 10.58
CA LYS A 152 -3.55 -13.51 11.00
C LYS A 152 -3.57 -14.95 10.49
N ARG A 153 -2.42 -15.44 10.06
CA ARG A 153 -2.19 -16.88 9.87
C ARG A 153 -0.96 -17.32 10.65
N THR A 154 -1.05 -18.53 11.18
CA THR A 154 -0.01 -19.12 12.04
C THR A 154 0.32 -20.52 11.53
N LYS A 155 1.59 -20.89 11.65
CA LYS A 155 2.08 -22.25 11.37
C LYS A 155 3.00 -22.70 12.48
N CYS A 156 2.78 -23.94 12.89
CA CYS A 156 3.68 -24.68 13.76
C CYS A 156 4.43 -25.72 12.91
N VAL A 157 5.74 -25.87 13.12
CA VAL A 157 6.58 -26.92 12.53
C VAL A 157 7.51 -27.49 13.60
N ASP A 158 7.50 -28.80 13.82
CA ASP A 158 8.45 -29.44 14.74
C ASP A 158 9.90 -29.24 14.27
N ALA A 159 10.79 -28.87 15.20
CA ALA A 159 12.19 -28.68 14.91
C ALA A 159 12.85 -30.04 14.64
N PRO A 160 13.62 -30.21 13.53
CA PRO A 160 14.25 -31.49 13.20
C PRO A 160 15.26 -31.99 14.24
N SER A 161 15.80 -31.10 15.07
CA SER A 161 16.66 -31.45 16.21
C SER A 161 15.91 -32.20 17.32
N GLY A 162 14.59 -32.04 17.41
CA GLY A 162 13.77 -32.49 18.53
C GLY A 162 13.75 -31.52 19.72
N ASP A 163 14.46 -30.39 19.65
CA ASP A 163 14.59 -29.43 20.76
C ASP A 163 13.31 -28.63 21.04
N GLY A 164 12.35 -28.63 20.10
CA GLY A 164 11.12 -27.87 20.21
C GLY A 164 10.37 -27.76 18.89
N LYS A 165 9.67 -26.65 18.70
CA LYS A 165 8.87 -26.34 17.52
C LYS A 165 9.03 -24.87 17.10
N PHE A 166 9.07 -24.64 15.80
CA PHE A 166 9.03 -23.32 15.21
C PHE A 166 7.59 -22.82 15.16
N ILE A 167 7.37 -21.59 15.61
CA ILE A 167 6.14 -20.85 15.39
C ILE A 167 6.41 -19.74 14.39
N PHE A 168 5.59 -19.68 13.36
CA PHE A 168 5.59 -18.61 12.38
C PHE A 168 4.21 -17.97 12.34
N GLU A 169 4.15 -16.65 12.48
CA GLU A 169 2.94 -15.86 12.31
C GLU A 169 3.16 -14.79 11.25
N ILE A 170 2.13 -14.54 10.45
CA ILE A 170 2.07 -13.38 9.56
C ILE A 170 0.68 -12.77 9.59
N TYR A 171 0.64 -11.44 9.65
CA TYR A 171 -0.57 -10.67 9.91
C TYR A 171 -0.54 -9.37 9.09
N ASN A 172 -1.66 -9.05 8.43
CA ASN A 172 -1.84 -7.77 7.77
C ASN A 172 -2.39 -6.78 8.80
N GLU A 173 -1.50 -6.00 9.41
CA GLU A 173 -1.80 -5.24 10.61
C GLU A 173 -2.66 -4.00 10.37
N TRP A 174 -2.42 -3.32 9.26
CA TRP A 174 -3.09 -2.07 8.92
C TRP A 174 -3.18 -1.89 7.40
N GLY A 175 -3.81 -0.81 6.96
CA GLY A 175 -3.91 -0.45 5.55
C GLY A 175 -5.09 -1.09 4.86
N VAL A 176 -4.87 -1.89 3.83
CA VAL A 176 -5.94 -2.46 3.00
C VAL A 176 -5.86 -3.98 2.91
N ARG A 177 -6.95 -4.59 2.45
CA ARG A 177 -6.95 -5.99 2.01
C ARG A 177 -5.98 -6.15 0.84
N GLN A 178 -4.96 -6.98 1.00
CA GLN A 178 -3.88 -7.09 0.02
C GLN A 178 -3.36 -8.53 -0.09
N GLY A 179 -2.75 -8.82 -1.23
CA GLY A 179 -2.09 -10.09 -1.49
C GLY A 179 -0.71 -10.15 -0.86
N LEU A 180 -0.32 -11.33 -0.37
CA LEU A 180 1.01 -11.65 0.09
C LEU A 180 1.68 -12.64 -0.88
N PRO A 181 2.52 -12.16 -1.83
CA PRO A 181 3.30 -13.03 -2.69
C PRO A 181 4.38 -13.80 -1.91
N SER A 182 4.81 -14.96 -2.44
CA SER A 182 5.85 -15.80 -1.83
C SER A 182 7.08 -15.01 -1.38
N LYS A 183 7.61 -14.18 -2.28
CA LYS A 183 8.85 -13.41 -2.04
C LYS A 183 8.69 -12.42 -0.89
N GLU A 184 7.53 -11.77 -0.80
CA GLU A 184 7.26 -10.83 0.29
C GLU A 184 7.00 -11.56 1.61
N CYS A 185 6.32 -12.72 1.58
CA CYS A 185 6.21 -13.59 2.75
C CYS A 185 7.59 -14.00 3.27
N GLN A 186 8.48 -14.48 2.39
CA GLN A 186 9.82 -14.92 2.75
C GLN A 186 10.62 -13.79 3.37
N ARG A 187 10.63 -12.61 2.74
CA ARG A 187 11.31 -11.42 3.28
C ARG A 187 10.84 -11.10 4.71
N ASN A 188 9.53 -11.13 4.94
CA ASN A 188 8.95 -10.80 6.23
C ASN A 188 9.24 -11.85 7.31
N LEU A 189 9.15 -13.15 7.02
CA LEU A 189 9.44 -14.20 8.02
C LEU A 189 10.94 -14.38 8.27
N LEU A 190 11.80 -14.18 7.26
CA LEU A 190 13.25 -14.32 7.43
C LEU A 190 13.89 -13.14 8.15
N LEU A 191 13.20 -12.00 8.24
CA LEU A 191 13.74 -10.79 8.88
C LEU A 191 14.10 -11.03 10.35
N PRO A 192 13.22 -11.53 11.25
CA PRO A 192 13.61 -11.78 12.64
C PRO A 192 14.49 -13.02 12.77
N ILE A 193 14.29 -14.06 11.94
CA ILE A 193 15.16 -15.26 11.93
C ILE A 193 16.62 -14.86 11.67
N SER A 194 16.86 -13.95 10.73
CA SER A 194 18.21 -13.50 10.38
C SER A 194 18.80 -12.56 11.43
N LYS A 195 18.03 -11.58 11.92
CA LYS A 195 18.51 -10.51 12.82
C LYS A 195 18.54 -10.87 14.30
N CYS A 196 17.76 -11.85 14.75
CA CYS A 196 17.60 -12.19 16.16
C CYS A 196 18.19 -13.56 16.50
N THR A 197 18.66 -13.71 17.74
CA THR A 197 19.21 -14.97 18.25
C THR A 197 18.10 -15.95 18.62
N ASP A 198 17.01 -15.47 19.22
CA ASP A 198 15.94 -16.30 19.79
C ASP A 198 14.64 -16.23 18.96
N GLY A 199 14.67 -15.45 17.89
CA GLY A 199 13.48 -15.04 17.16
C GLY A 199 12.97 -13.68 17.62
N GLY A 200 11.81 -13.30 17.13
CA GLY A 200 11.27 -11.97 17.34
C GLY A 200 10.16 -11.61 16.38
N GLN A 201 9.82 -10.33 16.44
CA GLN A 201 8.85 -9.70 15.56
C GLN A 201 9.54 -9.02 14.39
N GLY A 202 8.89 -9.03 13.22
CA GLY A 202 9.30 -8.32 12.02
C GLY A 202 8.20 -7.38 11.55
N ARG A 203 8.58 -6.22 11.01
CA ARG A 203 7.65 -5.29 10.36
C ARG A 203 8.23 -4.79 9.05
N VAL A 204 7.49 -5.00 7.96
CA VAL A 204 7.79 -4.42 6.64
C VAL A 204 6.48 -4.00 5.99
N LYS A 205 6.35 -2.73 5.61
CA LYS A 205 5.07 -2.14 5.19
C LYS A 205 4.00 -2.38 6.28
N SER A 206 2.84 -2.91 5.92
CA SER A 206 1.75 -3.30 6.82
C SER A 206 1.84 -4.72 7.37
N TRP A 207 2.87 -5.47 6.97
CA TRP A 207 3.03 -6.86 7.40
C TRP A 207 3.73 -6.90 8.74
N HIS A 208 3.09 -7.56 9.69
CA HIS A 208 3.69 -7.96 10.96
C HIS A 208 3.97 -9.46 10.89
N THR A 209 5.14 -9.86 11.38
CA THR A 209 5.52 -11.26 11.53
C THR A 209 6.02 -11.55 12.91
N GLU A 210 5.81 -12.79 13.35
CA GLU A 210 6.52 -13.35 14.49
C GLU A 210 7.16 -14.66 14.06
N THR A 211 8.42 -14.85 14.44
CA THR A 211 9.12 -16.12 14.22
C THR A 211 9.93 -16.44 15.47
N TYR A 212 9.70 -17.60 16.07
CA TYR A 212 10.43 -18.02 17.26
C TYR A 212 10.44 -19.54 17.41
N LEU A 213 11.36 -20.05 18.22
CA LEU A 213 11.45 -21.45 18.62
C LEU A 213 11.02 -21.56 20.08
N GLU A 214 10.08 -22.45 20.38
CA GLU A 214 9.67 -22.75 21.77
C GLU A 214 9.72 -24.25 22.04
N LYS A 215 9.70 -24.62 23.33
CA LYS A 215 9.68 -26.04 23.73
C LYS A 215 8.37 -26.71 23.32
N GLY A 216 8.43 -28.05 23.16
CA GLY A 216 7.27 -28.89 22.89
C GLY A 216 7.12 -29.28 21.43
N LYS A 217 5.93 -29.76 21.07
CA LYS A 217 5.60 -30.20 19.70
C LYS A 217 4.36 -29.47 19.16
N CYS A 218 4.26 -29.45 17.84
CA CYS A 218 3.00 -29.28 17.14
C CYS A 218 2.14 -30.55 17.29
#